data_AF-A0A2H9LXR1-F1
#
_entry.id   AF-A0A2H9LXR1-F1
#
_cell.length_a   1.000
_cell.length_b   1.000
_cell.length_c   1.000
_cell.angle_alpha   90.00
_cell.angle_beta   90.00
_cell.angle_gamma   90.00
#
_symmetry.space_group_name_H-M   'P 1'
#
loop_
_entity.id
_entity.type
_entity.pdbx_description
1 polymer ?
#
loop_
_entity_poly.entity_id
_entity_poly.type
_entity_poly.pdbx_seq_one_letter_code
_entity_poly.pdbx_strand_id
1 'polypeptide(L)'
;MNNGDTKVTLVINEQSQQQKKLDFQILDRGTVIDTQSLSDGEINLQVTRIPNIRMKVVVPPGVYVLRVVDKGKHTYAQALLDVSDVYIAYGKSFDARDYIKGVFKFDVMDRFGERLMLNDVKVMIDNDTAKVYEFKGVNNIALYEVHLSEGPHEFAFTFGGRYTKRLTDEYIRPRFELIENPVNFTLIVIAIGTFGAAFFFKPKERLIYNLDIPDFPPVMAQKLFVKKSAVLGLFNTINTDYGWANMPLRAEELKKGLRTKLTYMGKPLVIGDYNLERILDVLMAKKQVEEHLQYYSLTEWAAADGKSLRFLSMGRAMRDICLKYIIKFTKGGGNDSYDMMLVVGKEIMCVNFFDSDYGVIPKLLKNSHDYRSILLFEDRWSKNRFMEQFNSTQKEMVMLKINHQYGRILLLTVDEADKFLSEVKGMRK
;
A
#
# COMPACT_ATOMS: atom_id res chain seq x y z
N MET A 1 5.86 19.86 28.51
CA MET A 1 6.38 21.01 29.28
C MET A 1 7.29 21.86 28.41
N ASN A 2 7.20 23.19 28.52
CA ASN A 2 8.10 24.09 27.79
C ASN A 2 9.50 24.05 28.39
N ASN A 3 10.50 23.74 27.57
CA ASN A 3 11.92 23.98 27.88
C ASN A 3 12.28 25.46 27.63
N GLY A 4 11.39 26.36 28.05
CA GLY A 4 11.38 27.77 27.72
C GLY A 4 10.68 28.55 28.81
N ASP A 5 11.21 29.72 29.12
CA ASP A 5 10.85 30.50 30.30
C ASP A 5 9.32 30.73 30.39
N THR A 6 8.75 30.51 31.58
CA THR A 6 7.35 30.80 31.87
C THR A 6 7.11 32.29 31.69
N LYS A 7 6.21 32.64 30.78
CA LYS A 7 5.84 34.03 30.49
C LYS A 7 4.88 34.55 31.56
N VAL A 8 5.40 35.33 32.48
CA VAL A 8 4.61 36.05 33.50
C VAL A 8 4.25 37.43 32.95
N THR A 9 3.00 37.86 33.16
CA THR A 9 2.62 39.27 32.98
C THR A 9 2.44 39.89 34.36
N LEU A 10 3.27 40.87 34.69
CA LEU A 10 3.17 41.63 35.93
C LEU A 10 2.33 42.88 35.69
N VAL A 11 1.43 43.20 36.62
CA VAL A 11 0.70 44.46 36.66
C VAL A 11 0.86 45.00 38.08
N ILE A 12 1.54 46.14 38.23
CA ILE A 12 1.68 46.87 39.49
C ILE A 12 1.02 48.24 39.32
N ASN A 13 0.30 48.70 40.34
CA ASN A 13 -0.39 49.98 40.36
C ASN A 13 -0.21 50.65 41.73
N GLU A 14 1.02 51.02 42.07
CA GLU A 14 1.31 51.79 43.28
C GLU A 14 1.06 53.28 43.05
N GLN A 15 0.68 53.99 44.11
CA GLN A 15 0.59 55.47 44.10
C GLN A 15 1.97 56.15 44.18
N SER A 16 3.04 55.38 44.43
CA SER A 16 4.40 55.87 44.61
C SER A 16 5.18 55.92 43.29
N GLN A 17 5.90 57.02 43.05
CA GLN A 17 6.84 57.17 41.92
C GLN A 17 8.22 56.54 42.18
N GLN A 18 8.39 55.80 43.27
CA GLN A 18 9.63 55.10 43.56
C GLN A 18 9.90 54.02 42.50
N GLN A 19 11.16 53.96 42.06
CA GLN A 19 11.70 52.81 41.35
C GLN A 19 12.28 51.84 42.38
N LYS A 20 12.09 50.54 42.18
CA LYS A 20 12.67 49.51 43.04
C LYS A 20 13.12 48.31 42.23
N LYS A 21 14.20 47.66 42.67
CA LYS A 21 14.53 46.31 42.21
C LYS A 21 13.55 45.30 42.81
N LEU A 22 12.94 44.49 41.94
CA LEU A 22 11.96 43.47 42.30
C LEU A 22 12.50 42.07 42.00
N ASP A 23 12.15 41.12 42.87
CA ASP A 23 12.48 39.71 42.74
C ASP A 23 11.19 38.87 42.75
N PHE A 24 11.15 37.83 41.92
CA PHE A 24 10.20 36.72 42.08
C PHE A 24 10.65 35.83 43.24
N GLN A 25 9.73 35.44 44.10
CA GLN A 25 9.91 34.38 45.09
C GLN A 25 8.90 33.28 44.84
N ILE A 26 9.36 32.02 44.85
CA ILE A 26 8.47 30.85 44.88
C ILE A 26 8.45 30.35 46.32
N LEU A 27 7.25 30.19 46.87
CA LEU A 27 7.04 29.69 48.23
C LEU A 27 6.32 28.35 48.22
N ASP A 28 6.84 27.40 49.02
CA ASP A 28 6.16 26.16 49.41
C ASP A 28 5.76 26.25 50.88
N ARG A 29 4.47 26.11 51.19
CA ARG A 29 3.89 26.16 52.55
C ARG A 29 4.37 27.36 53.39
N GLY A 30 4.67 28.50 52.75
CA GLY A 30 5.15 29.73 53.39
C GLY A 30 6.67 29.89 53.47
N THR A 31 7.44 28.85 53.14
CA THR A 31 8.92 28.89 53.04
C THR A 31 9.33 29.31 51.64
N VAL A 32 10.22 30.29 51.50
CA VAL A 32 10.82 30.65 50.20
C VAL A 32 11.77 29.54 49.76
N ILE A 33 11.52 28.94 48.60
CA ILE A 33 12.31 27.83 48.03
C ILE A 33 13.11 28.23 46.79
N ASP A 34 12.74 29.31 46.11
CA ASP A 34 13.48 29.89 44.99
C ASP A 34 13.33 31.43 44.97
N THR A 35 14.31 32.14 44.43
CA THR A 35 14.29 33.60 44.27
C THR A 35 15.02 34.00 42.98
N GLN A 36 14.30 34.68 42.07
CA GLN A 36 14.82 35.11 40.77
C GLN A 36 14.64 36.63 40.58
N SER A 37 15.72 37.34 40.28
CA SER A 37 15.69 38.78 39.93
C SER A 37 14.75 39.01 38.73
N LEU A 38 13.79 39.92 38.86
CA LEU A 38 12.78 40.17 37.82
C LEU A 38 13.37 40.96 36.64
N SER A 39 14.31 41.84 36.93
CA SER A 39 15.09 42.64 35.98
C SER A 39 16.49 42.92 36.51
N ASP A 40 17.41 43.33 35.63
CA ASP A 40 18.76 43.74 36.06
C ASP A 40 18.73 45.08 36.81
N GLY A 41 17.95 46.05 36.33
CA GLY A 41 17.72 47.37 36.93
C GLY A 41 16.44 47.48 37.77
N GLU A 42 16.15 48.71 38.20
CA GLU A 42 14.94 49.05 38.98
C GLU A 42 13.72 49.28 38.09
N ILE A 43 12.53 49.05 38.65
CA ILE A 43 11.24 49.10 37.97
C ILE A 43 10.39 50.20 38.60
N ASN A 44 9.74 51.03 37.78
CA ASN A 44 8.75 52.00 38.23
C ASN A 44 7.49 51.28 38.74
N LEU A 45 7.03 51.62 39.94
CA LEU A 45 5.86 51.01 40.57
C LEU A 45 4.54 51.69 40.18
N GLN A 46 4.58 52.89 39.61
CA GLN A 46 3.38 53.60 39.14
C GLN A 46 2.87 53.01 37.81
N VAL A 47 1.64 52.47 37.83
CA VAL A 47 0.88 51.89 36.69
C VAL A 47 1.76 51.19 35.64
N THR A 48 2.44 50.12 36.03
CA THR A 48 3.39 49.40 35.17
C THR A 48 2.89 47.99 34.87
N ARG A 49 2.48 47.78 33.60
CA ARG A 49 2.20 46.46 33.02
C ARG A 49 3.41 45.97 32.24
N ILE A 50 4.06 44.93 32.73
CA ILE A 50 5.21 44.29 32.06
C ILE A 50 4.74 42.94 31.51
N PRO A 51 4.43 42.84 30.20
CA PRO A 51 4.04 41.58 29.58
C PRO A 51 5.26 40.70 29.30
N ASN A 52 5.06 39.38 29.30
CA ASN A 52 6.03 38.38 28.85
C ASN A 52 7.38 38.36 29.59
N ILE A 53 7.42 38.71 30.89
CA ILE A 53 8.61 38.51 31.73
C ILE A 53 8.94 37.02 31.73
N ARG A 54 10.22 36.69 31.54
CA ARG A 54 10.70 35.33 31.40
C ARG A 54 11.20 34.78 32.74
N MET A 55 10.35 33.99 33.41
CA MET A 55 10.67 33.35 34.69
C MET A 55 11.05 31.88 34.49
N LYS A 56 12.05 31.39 35.21
CA LYS A 56 12.44 29.97 35.19
C LYS A 56 11.84 29.27 36.40
N VAL A 57 10.87 28.40 36.17
CA VAL A 57 10.27 27.58 37.24
C VAL A 57 11.14 26.33 37.42
N VAL A 58 11.86 26.27 38.54
CA VAL A 58 12.81 25.17 38.84
C VAL A 58 12.43 24.48 40.16
N VAL A 59 11.17 24.06 40.25
CA VAL A 59 10.61 23.36 41.42
C VAL A 59 9.95 22.05 40.98
N PRO A 60 9.80 21.05 41.88
CA PRO A 60 9.05 19.83 41.58
C PRO A 60 7.59 20.11 41.18
N PRO A 61 6.88 19.10 40.65
CA PRO A 61 5.43 19.18 40.51
C PRO A 61 4.73 19.43 41.85
N GLY A 62 3.77 20.36 41.86
CA GLY A 62 3.11 20.81 43.08
C GLY A 62 2.43 22.17 42.92
N VAL A 63 1.76 22.62 43.99
CA VAL A 63 1.09 23.92 44.04
C VAL A 63 1.88 24.85 44.96
N TYR A 64 2.36 25.95 44.39
CA TYR A 64 3.22 26.93 45.05
C TYR A 64 2.56 28.31 45.05
N VAL A 65 3.10 29.23 45.86
CA VAL A 65 2.77 30.66 45.76
C VAL A 65 3.91 31.38 45.06
N LEU A 66 3.64 31.95 43.89
CA LEU A 66 4.53 32.90 43.23
C LEU A 66 4.26 34.29 43.80
N ARG A 67 5.32 35.00 44.18
CA ARG A 67 5.27 36.33 44.79
C ARG A 67 6.25 37.28 44.10
N VAL A 68 5.91 38.56 44.02
CA VAL A 68 6.86 39.64 43.66
C VAL A 68 7.14 40.49 44.89
N VAL A 69 8.42 40.64 45.25
CA VAL A 69 8.87 41.41 46.42
C VAL A 69 9.97 42.40 46.07
N ASP A 70 10.21 43.39 46.95
CA ASP A 70 11.44 44.16 46.98
C ASP A 70 12.46 43.63 48.02
N LYS A 71 13.64 44.25 48.07
CA LYS A 71 14.67 44.00 49.10
C LYS A 71 14.20 44.22 50.54
N GLY A 72 13.16 45.04 50.75
CA GLY A 72 12.52 45.27 52.04
C GLY A 72 11.50 44.19 52.42
N LYS A 73 11.32 43.15 51.59
CA LYS A 73 10.30 42.10 51.68
C LYS A 73 8.86 42.62 51.56
N HIS A 74 8.67 43.85 51.08
CA HIS A 74 7.34 44.34 50.74
C HIS A 74 6.82 43.55 49.54
N THR A 75 5.54 43.15 49.58
CA THR A 75 4.95 42.25 48.58
C THR A 75 3.99 43.00 47.68
N TYR A 76 4.29 43.02 46.37
CA TYR A 76 3.52 43.77 45.36
C TYR A 76 2.46 42.94 44.65
N ALA A 77 2.73 41.64 44.46
CA ALA A 77 1.81 40.73 43.79
C ALA A 77 2.00 39.30 44.34
N GLN A 78 0.92 38.52 44.33
CA GLN A 78 0.93 37.09 44.60
C GLN A 78 0.00 36.38 43.62
N ALA A 79 0.38 35.17 43.21
CA ALA A 79 -0.40 34.29 42.35
C ALA A 79 -0.17 32.82 42.76
N LEU A 80 -1.15 31.97 42.46
CA LEU A 80 -0.97 30.52 42.58
C LEU A 80 -0.16 30.01 41.38
N LEU A 81 0.84 29.17 41.65
CA LEU A 81 1.68 28.52 40.64
C LEU A 81 1.45 27.01 40.72
N ASP A 82 0.60 26.48 39.84
CA ASP A 82 0.36 25.04 39.68
C ASP A 82 1.38 24.47 38.68
N VAL A 83 2.28 23.61 39.16
CA VAL A 83 3.30 22.91 38.37
C VAL A 83 2.82 21.48 38.17
N SER A 84 2.24 21.20 37.00
CA SER A 84 1.68 19.87 36.67
C SER A 84 2.74 18.76 36.76
N ASP A 85 2.36 17.61 37.30
CA ASP A 85 3.15 16.38 37.17
C ASP A 85 3.02 15.78 35.77
N VAL A 86 4.05 15.04 35.35
CA VAL A 86 4.10 14.30 34.09
C VAL A 86 3.92 12.82 34.43
N TYR A 87 2.78 12.24 34.10
CA TYR A 87 2.55 10.81 34.24
C TYR A 87 3.23 10.06 33.09
N ILE A 88 3.91 8.96 33.41
CA ILE A 88 4.60 8.10 32.45
C ILE A 88 4.10 6.69 32.69
N ALA A 89 3.62 6.03 31.64
CA ALA A 89 3.18 4.65 31.69
C ALA A 89 3.72 3.88 30.48
N TYR A 90 3.89 2.58 30.62
CA TYR A 90 4.11 1.70 29.48
C TYR A 90 2.91 1.77 28.54
N GLY A 91 3.18 1.95 27.25
CA GLY A 91 2.15 1.87 26.23
C GLY A 91 1.55 0.47 26.23
N LYS A 92 0.21 0.36 26.12
CA LYS A 92 -0.57 -0.89 26.26
C LYS A 92 -0.35 -1.96 25.18
N SER A 93 0.80 -1.95 24.51
CA SER A 93 1.15 -2.77 23.35
C SER A 93 2.55 -3.36 23.54
N PHE A 94 2.67 -4.30 24.47
CA PHE A 94 3.83 -5.17 24.57
C PHE A 94 3.58 -6.45 23.75
N ASP A 95 3.62 -6.32 22.43
CA ASP A 95 3.60 -7.48 21.51
C ASP A 95 4.94 -8.23 21.66
N ALA A 96 4.92 -9.56 21.65
CA ALA A 96 6.15 -10.37 21.65
C ALA A 96 7.10 -10.01 20.48
N ARG A 97 6.58 -9.41 19.40
CA ARG A 97 7.34 -8.86 18.28
C ARG A 97 8.03 -7.52 18.59
N ASP A 98 7.50 -6.71 19.49
CA ASP A 98 8.18 -5.51 19.99
C ASP A 98 9.28 -5.91 20.98
N TYR A 99 9.05 -6.94 21.82
CA TYR A 99 10.08 -7.54 22.68
C TYR A 99 11.29 -8.07 21.88
N ILE A 100 11.08 -8.90 20.84
CA ILE A 100 12.19 -9.44 20.02
C ILE A 100 13.05 -8.32 19.41
N LYS A 101 12.45 -7.15 19.13
CA LYS A 101 13.11 -6.01 18.51
C LYS A 101 13.70 -5.01 19.52
N GLY A 102 13.61 -5.28 20.83
CA GLY A 102 14.08 -4.38 21.87
C GLY A 102 13.35 -3.03 21.87
N VAL A 103 12.03 -3.03 21.64
CA VAL A 103 11.23 -1.81 21.50
C VAL A 103 10.44 -1.51 22.78
N PHE A 104 10.75 -0.38 23.41
CA PHE A 104 10.04 0.09 24.62
C PHE A 104 9.27 1.36 24.30
N LYS A 105 7.97 1.36 24.58
CA LYS A 105 7.06 2.48 24.30
C LYS A 105 6.49 3.01 25.61
N PHE A 106 6.63 4.31 25.83
CA PHE A 106 6.05 5.00 26.99
C PHE A 106 5.07 6.08 26.50
N ASP A 107 3.84 6.00 26.98
CA ASP A 107 2.88 7.09 26.85
C ASP A 107 3.17 8.15 27.94
N VAL A 108 3.11 9.42 27.55
CA VAL A 108 3.37 10.56 28.44
C VAL A 108 2.11 11.40 28.53
N MET A 109 1.58 11.52 29.75
CA MET A 109 0.28 12.11 30.04
C MET A 109 0.39 13.17 31.14
N ASP A 110 -0.60 14.05 31.24
CA ASP A 110 -0.79 14.91 32.40
C ASP A 110 -1.60 14.20 33.51
N ARG A 111 -1.90 14.93 34.59
CA ARG A 111 -2.72 14.42 35.72
C ARG A 111 -4.18 14.10 35.36
N PHE A 112 -4.64 14.47 34.16
CA PHE A 112 -5.99 14.21 33.66
C PHE A 112 -6.03 13.10 32.60
N GLY A 113 -4.86 12.56 32.20
CA GLY A 113 -4.74 11.53 31.17
C GLY A 113 -4.54 12.07 29.75
N GLU A 114 -4.43 13.39 29.59
CA GLU A 114 -4.23 14.02 28.28
C GLU A 114 -2.76 13.93 27.85
N ARG A 115 -2.52 13.67 26.56
CA ARG A 115 -1.15 13.47 26.04
C ARG A 115 -0.34 14.76 26.06
N LEU A 116 0.81 14.74 26.72
CA LEU A 116 1.68 15.91 26.84
C LEU A 116 2.73 15.96 25.72
N MET A 117 2.87 17.12 25.09
CA MET A 117 4.03 17.42 24.25
C MET A 117 5.24 17.77 25.12
N LEU A 118 6.33 17.06 24.88
CA LEU A 118 7.64 17.21 25.53
C LEU A 118 8.61 17.92 24.59
N ASN A 119 9.11 19.08 25.00
CA ASN A 119 10.07 19.83 24.19
C ASN A 119 11.49 19.23 24.24
N ASP A 120 11.87 18.64 25.38
CA ASP A 120 13.19 18.05 25.62
C ASP A 120 13.10 17.03 26.77
N VAL A 121 13.41 15.77 26.48
CA VAL A 121 13.50 14.69 27.47
C VAL A 121 14.67 13.77 27.13
N LYS A 122 15.44 13.39 28.16
CA LYS A 122 16.47 12.37 28.07
C LYS A 122 16.03 11.14 28.84
N VAL A 123 16.21 9.95 28.26
CA VAL A 123 15.93 8.67 28.91
C VAL A 123 17.24 7.95 29.13
N MET A 124 17.47 7.48 30.35
CA MET A 124 18.61 6.66 30.74
C MET A 124 18.08 5.38 31.38
N ILE A 125 18.74 4.25 31.13
CA ILE A 125 18.32 2.92 31.62
C ILE A 125 19.36 2.45 32.63
N ASP A 126 18.95 1.98 33.80
CA ASP A 126 19.79 1.44 34.88
C ASP A 126 20.95 2.34 35.31
N ASN A 127 20.81 3.66 35.10
CA ASN A 127 21.85 4.67 35.29
C ASN A 127 23.11 4.48 34.39
N ASP A 128 22.99 3.76 33.27
CA ASP A 128 24.02 3.63 32.23
C ASP A 128 24.20 4.94 31.45
N THR A 129 25.23 5.70 31.80
CA THR A 129 25.56 6.99 31.16
C THR A 129 26.04 6.85 29.72
N ALA A 130 26.35 5.65 29.23
CA ALA A 130 26.66 5.41 27.81
C ALA A 130 25.39 5.25 26.95
N LYS A 131 24.21 5.04 27.55
CA LYS A 131 22.93 4.82 26.86
C LYS A 131 21.89 5.88 27.24
N VAL A 132 22.17 7.12 26.82
CA VAL A 132 21.27 8.26 26.97
C VAL A 132 20.55 8.54 25.66
N TYR A 133 19.22 8.42 25.66
CA TYR A 133 18.35 8.64 24.51
C TYR A 133 17.70 10.01 24.61
N GLU A 134 17.93 10.91 23.64
CA GLU A 134 17.37 12.27 23.64
C GLU A 134 16.19 12.41 22.68
N PHE A 135 15.10 13.03 23.14
CA PHE A 135 13.89 13.29 22.35
C PHE A 135 13.48 14.76 22.46
N LYS A 136 13.07 15.37 21.35
CA LYS A 136 12.65 16.77 21.27
C LYS A 136 11.37 16.92 20.47
N GLY A 137 10.39 17.64 21.03
CA GLY A 137 9.09 17.88 20.39
C GLY A 137 8.18 16.65 20.24
N VAL A 138 8.30 15.67 21.13
CA VAL A 138 7.57 14.39 21.05
C VAL A 138 6.37 14.34 21.99
N ASN A 139 5.34 13.55 21.68
CA ASN A 139 4.19 13.27 22.56
C ASN A 139 4.10 11.81 23.03
N ASN A 140 5.08 10.99 22.62
CA ASN A 140 5.33 9.63 23.09
C ASN A 140 6.85 9.40 23.09
N ILE A 141 7.30 8.43 23.88
CA ILE A 141 8.72 8.04 23.91
C ILE A 141 8.81 6.61 23.41
N ALA A 142 9.67 6.37 22.42
CA ALA A 142 9.91 5.05 21.86
C ALA A 142 11.42 4.80 21.76
N LEU A 143 11.91 3.84 22.55
CA LEU A 143 13.26 3.30 22.46
C LEU A 143 13.23 2.11 21.49
N TYR A 144 14.28 1.94 20.69
CA TYR A 144 14.41 0.86 19.71
C TYR A 144 15.76 0.16 19.88
N GLU A 145 15.83 -1.13 19.54
CA GLU A 145 17.06 -1.95 19.58
C GLU A 145 17.69 -2.05 20.98
N VAL A 146 16.92 -1.79 22.02
CA VAL A 146 17.35 -1.89 23.42
C VAL A 146 17.19 -3.34 23.88
N HIS A 147 18.31 -4.01 24.15
CA HIS A 147 18.32 -5.40 24.59
C HIS A 147 18.63 -5.44 26.09
N LEU A 148 17.61 -5.72 26.91
CA LEU A 148 17.72 -5.89 28.35
C LEU A 148 17.65 -7.38 28.76
N SER A 149 18.18 -7.70 29.93
CA SER A 149 18.07 -9.01 30.57
C SER A 149 16.69 -9.21 31.20
N GLU A 150 16.24 -10.44 31.40
CA GLU A 150 15.04 -10.71 32.22
C GLU A 150 15.26 -10.26 33.67
N GLY A 151 14.40 -9.40 34.20
CA GLY A 151 14.54 -8.82 35.55
C GLY A 151 14.04 -7.37 35.69
N PRO A 152 14.19 -6.74 36.88
CA PRO A 152 13.78 -5.37 37.11
C PRO A 152 14.75 -4.35 36.49
N HIS A 153 14.22 -3.37 35.76
CA HIS A 153 14.99 -2.30 35.12
C HIS A 153 14.45 -0.92 35.50
N GLU A 154 15.34 0.07 35.63
CA GLU A 154 14.99 1.46 35.97
C GLU A 154 15.13 2.39 34.76
N PHE A 155 14.02 2.99 34.33
CA PHE A 155 13.99 4.02 33.30
C PHE A 155 13.91 5.41 33.95
N ALA A 156 14.98 6.18 33.80
CA ALA A 156 15.12 7.54 34.33
C ALA A 156 14.86 8.59 33.24
N PHE A 157 13.71 9.25 33.30
CA PHE A 157 13.24 10.27 32.37
C PHE A 157 13.59 11.66 32.90
N THR A 158 14.60 12.31 32.32
CA THR A 158 15.07 13.64 32.70
C THR A 158 14.52 14.70 31.75
N PHE A 159 13.60 15.52 32.25
CA PHE A 159 12.94 16.61 31.52
C PHE A 159 13.73 17.92 31.69
N GLY A 160 14.02 18.60 30.58
CA GLY A 160 14.74 19.88 30.56
C GLY A 160 16.09 19.88 31.28
N GLY A 161 16.72 18.70 31.45
CA GLY A 161 18.00 18.53 32.14
C GLY A 161 17.97 18.75 33.66
N ARG A 162 16.80 18.83 34.32
CA ARG A 162 16.71 19.17 35.76
C ARG A 162 15.73 18.35 36.59
N TYR A 163 14.60 17.91 36.02
CA TYR A 163 13.62 17.08 36.72
C TYR A 163 13.69 15.65 36.21
N THR A 164 13.99 14.68 37.07
CA THR A 164 14.08 13.26 36.70
C THR A 164 12.98 12.45 37.37
N LYS A 165 12.15 11.80 36.56
CA LYS A 165 11.17 10.80 37.01
C LYS A 165 11.71 9.40 36.75
N ARG A 166 11.60 8.51 37.73
CA ARG A 166 12.05 7.12 37.64
C ARG A 166 10.83 6.20 37.52
N LEU A 167 10.92 5.24 36.61
CA LEU A 167 9.93 4.18 36.42
C LEU A 167 10.67 2.86 36.48
N THR A 168 10.40 2.06 37.50
CA THR A 168 10.91 0.70 37.64
C THR A 168 9.84 -0.28 37.18
N ASP A 169 10.21 -1.23 36.33
CA ASP A 169 9.31 -2.30 35.90
C ASP A 169 10.08 -3.61 35.71
N GLU A 170 9.36 -4.72 35.74
CA GLU A 170 9.94 -6.05 35.56
C GLU A 170 9.89 -6.44 34.08
N TYR A 171 11.05 -6.50 33.44
CA TYR A 171 11.19 -6.95 32.06
C TYR A 171 11.06 -8.47 32.01
N ILE A 172 9.82 -8.93 31.85
CA ILE A 172 9.49 -10.36 31.70
C ILE A 172 9.62 -10.75 30.24
N ARG A 173 10.41 -11.80 29.97
CA ARG A 173 10.53 -12.38 28.63
C ARG A 173 9.21 -13.06 28.25
N PRO A 174 8.53 -12.67 27.16
CA PRO A 174 7.39 -13.42 26.63
C PRO A 174 7.91 -14.78 26.18
N ARG A 175 7.55 -15.82 26.92
CA ARG A 175 7.96 -17.19 26.64
C ARG A 175 7.23 -17.68 25.41
N PHE A 176 7.96 -18.25 24.46
CA PHE A 176 7.36 -18.90 23.30
C PHE A 176 6.85 -20.26 23.73
N GLU A 177 5.70 -20.30 24.40
CA GLU A 177 5.14 -21.51 25.04
C GLU A 177 5.08 -22.72 24.11
N LEU A 178 4.88 -22.51 22.80
CA LEU A 178 4.88 -23.56 21.79
C LEU A 178 6.23 -24.32 21.68
N ILE A 179 7.36 -23.63 21.87
CA ILE A 179 8.71 -24.16 21.62
C ILE A 179 9.48 -24.34 22.93
N GLU A 180 9.31 -23.43 23.89
CA GLU A 180 10.08 -23.41 25.14
C GLU A 180 9.46 -24.27 26.26
N ASN A 181 8.17 -24.62 26.15
CA ASN A 181 7.57 -25.62 27.04
C ASN A 181 7.92 -27.03 26.54
N PRO A 182 8.63 -27.86 27.32
CA PRO A 182 9.04 -29.20 26.89
C PRO A 182 7.87 -30.13 26.56
N VAL A 183 6.69 -29.92 27.16
CA VAL A 183 5.47 -30.65 26.83
C VAL A 183 4.98 -30.29 25.42
N ASN A 184 4.87 -28.99 25.12
CA ASN A 184 4.41 -28.51 23.82
C ASN A 184 5.40 -28.87 22.71
N PHE A 185 6.70 -28.73 22.95
CA PHE A 185 7.74 -29.15 22.01
C PHE A 185 7.65 -30.66 21.72
N THR A 186 7.47 -31.49 22.75
CA THR A 186 7.27 -32.94 22.59
C THR A 186 6.02 -33.25 21.76
N LEU A 187 4.90 -32.55 22.02
CA LEU A 187 3.67 -32.71 21.23
C LEU A 187 3.86 -32.30 19.76
N ILE A 188 4.62 -31.24 19.48
CA ILE A 188 4.97 -30.83 18.10
C ILE A 188 5.83 -31.90 17.41
N VAL A 189 6.84 -32.45 18.10
CA VAL A 189 7.68 -33.53 17.56
C VAL A 189 6.85 -34.80 17.28
N ILE A 190 5.93 -35.17 18.18
CA ILE A 190 5.00 -36.28 17.98
C ILE A 190 4.04 -35.99 16.81
N ALA A 191 3.51 -34.77 16.68
CA ALA A 191 2.64 -34.38 15.58
C ALA A 191 3.36 -34.45 14.22
N ILE A 192 4.58 -33.91 14.12
CA ILE A 192 5.40 -33.98 12.90
C ILE A 192 5.77 -35.44 12.59
N GLY A 193 6.16 -36.22 13.60
CA GLY A 193 6.52 -37.64 13.45
C GLY A 193 5.34 -38.50 12.98
N THR A 194 4.16 -38.32 13.58
CA THR A 194 2.94 -39.04 13.20
C THR A 194 2.41 -38.59 11.84
N PHE A 195 2.46 -37.29 11.51
CA PHE A 195 2.04 -36.80 10.20
C PHE A 195 3.01 -37.23 9.09
N GLY A 196 4.33 -37.22 9.36
CA GLY A 196 5.36 -37.75 8.46
C GLY A 196 5.20 -39.25 8.24
N ALA A 197 5.02 -40.02 9.32
CA ALA A 197 4.72 -41.46 9.22
C ALA A 197 3.43 -41.70 8.44
N ALA A 198 2.35 -40.98 8.74
CA ALA A 198 1.10 -41.08 7.99
C ALA A 198 1.30 -40.75 6.51
N PHE A 199 2.09 -39.73 6.16
CA PHE A 199 2.38 -39.37 4.77
C PHE A 199 3.17 -40.44 4.01
N PHE A 200 4.23 -41.01 4.61
CA PHE A 200 5.07 -42.03 3.98
C PHE A 200 4.44 -43.43 3.97
N PHE A 201 3.68 -43.78 5.01
CA PHE A 201 2.98 -45.07 5.13
C PHE A 201 1.53 -45.04 4.65
N LYS A 202 1.00 -43.89 4.18
CA LYS A 202 -0.34 -43.85 3.57
C LYS A 202 -0.36 -44.83 2.39
N PRO A 203 -1.18 -45.90 2.42
CA PRO A 203 -1.35 -46.74 1.26
C PRO A 203 -1.87 -45.84 0.14
N LYS A 204 -1.20 -45.86 -1.03
CA LYS A 204 -1.66 -45.09 -2.20
C LYS A 204 -3.10 -45.48 -2.46
N GLU A 205 -4.02 -44.54 -2.22
CA GLU A 205 -5.43 -44.69 -2.50
C GLU A 205 -5.58 -44.95 -3.99
N ARG A 206 -5.66 -46.25 -4.34
CA ARG A 206 -6.11 -46.67 -5.66
C ARG A 206 -7.58 -46.31 -5.69
N LEU A 207 -7.89 -45.16 -6.27
CA LEU A 207 -9.24 -44.79 -6.63
C LEU A 207 -9.71 -45.80 -7.68
N ILE A 208 -10.33 -46.88 -7.20
CA ILE A 208 -10.98 -47.89 -8.03
C ILE A 208 -12.27 -47.24 -8.53
N TYR A 209 -12.14 -46.46 -9.58
CA TYR A 209 -13.27 -45.96 -10.34
C TYR A 209 -13.86 -47.14 -11.10
N ASN A 210 -14.87 -47.78 -10.51
CA ASN A 210 -15.79 -48.61 -11.28
C ASN A 210 -16.62 -47.68 -12.15
N LEU A 211 -16.09 -47.38 -13.34
CA LEU A 211 -16.86 -46.71 -14.38
C LEU A 211 -17.87 -47.74 -14.87
N ASP A 212 -19.11 -47.62 -14.38
CA ASP A 212 -20.25 -48.38 -14.90
C ASP A 212 -20.56 -47.82 -16.28
N ILE A 213 -19.80 -48.30 -17.27
CA ILE A 213 -20.02 -48.04 -18.68
C ILE A 213 -21.18 -48.96 -19.07
N PRO A 214 -22.42 -48.45 -19.24
CA PRO A 214 -23.46 -49.28 -19.83
C PRO A 214 -22.96 -49.78 -21.19
N ASP A 215 -23.39 -50.96 -21.63
CA ASP A 215 -23.02 -51.52 -22.93
C ASP A 215 -23.48 -50.60 -24.07
N PHE A 216 -22.67 -49.59 -24.35
CA PHE A 216 -22.84 -48.72 -25.50
C PHE A 216 -22.59 -49.61 -26.72
N PRO A 217 -23.53 -49.65 -27.70
CA PRO A 217 -23.28 -50.36 -28.94
C PRO A 217 -21.95 -49.84 -29.50
N PRO A 218 -21.01 -50.72 -29.91
CA PRO A 218 -19.63 -50.34 -30.17
C PRO A 218 -19.62 -49.19 -31.17
N VAL A 219 -19.35 -47.99 -30.66
CA VAL A 219 -19.42 -46.77 -31.46
C VAL A 219 -18.32 -46.94 -32.50
N MET A 220 -18.72 -47.16 -33.75
CA MET A 220 -17.79 -47.33 -34.86
C MET A 220 -17.03 -46.02 -35.05
N ALA A 221 -15.93 -45.89 -34.30
CA ALA A 221 -15.06 -44.73 -34.25
C ALA A 221 -14.25 -44.69 -35.55
N GLN A 222 -14.93 -44.31 -36.63
CA GLN A 222 -14.35 -44.16 -37.95
C GLN A 222 -13.30 -43.05 -37.87
N LYS A 223 -12.02 -43.44 -37.98
CA LYS A 223 -10.90 -42.50 -37.98
C LYS A 223 -10.96 -41.64 -39.24
N LEU A 224 -11.44 -40.41 -39.10
CA LEU A 224 -11.50 -39.42 -40.17
C LEU A 224 -10.15 -38.70 -40.28
N PHE A 225 -9.50 -38.83 -41.43
CA PHE A 225 -8.24 -38.14 -41.72
C PHE A 225 -8.52 -36.81 -42.43
N VAL A 226 -8.22 -35.70 -41.77
CA VAL A 226 -8.34 -34.34 -42.33
C VAL A 226 -6.99 -33.89 -42.87
N LYS A 227 -6.97 -33.33 -44.08
CA LYS A 227 -5.74 -32.76 -44.67
C LYS A 227 -5.31 -31.51 -43.89
N LYS A 228 -4.03 -31.44 -43.50
CA LYS A 228 -3.41 -30.27 -42.83
C LYS A 228 -3.72 -28.94 -43.56
N SER A 229 -3.64 -28.91 -44.89
CA SER A 229 -3.94 -27.72 -45.69
C SER A 229 -5.40 -27.25 -45.59
N ALA A 230 -6.35 -28.17 -45.39
CA ALA A 230 -7.75 -27.83 -45.18
C ALA A 230 -7.98 -27.19 -43.80
N VAL A 231 -7.26 -27.64 -42.76
CA VAL A 231 -7.32 -27.03 -41.42
C VAL A 231 -6.68 -25.65 -41.40
N LEU A 232 -5.51 -25.47 -42.04
CA LEU A 232 -4.85 -24.16 -42.11
C LEU A 232 -5.64 -23.17 -42.98
N GLY A 233 -6.15 -23.61 -44.14
CA GLY A 233 -7.01 -22.79 -45.01
C GLY A 233 -8.33 -22.38 -44.38
N LEU A 234 -8.80 -23.10 -43.35
CA LEU A 234 -10.00 -22.74 -42.61
C LEU A 234 -9.86 -21.39 -41.88
N PHE A 235 -8.69 -21.07 -41.33
CA PHE A 235 -8.43 -19.81 -40.64
C PHE A 235 -8.68 -18.59 -41.56
N ASN A 236 -8.16 -18.66 -42.79
CA ASN A 236 -8.35 -17.65 -43.83
C ASN A 236 -9.81 -17.60 -44.31
N THR A 237 -10.47 -18.76 -44.45
CA THR A 237 -11.88 -18.87 -44.83
C THR A 237 -12.80 -18.20 -43.80
N ILE A 238 -12.60 -18.47 -42.50
CA ILE A 238 -13.38 -17.87 -41.41
C ILE A 238 -13.15 -16.35 -41.35
N ASN A 239 -11.90 -15.88 -41.51
CA ASN A 239 -11.60 -14.45 -41.55
C ASN A 239 -12.34 -13.76 -42.71
N THR A 240 -12.32 -14.38 -43.90
CA THR A 240 -13.02 -13.86 -45.08
C THR A 240 -14.54 -13.81 -44.87
N ASP A 241 -15.15 -14.87 -44.34
CA ASP A 241 -16.59 -14.93 -44.01
C ASP A 241 -17.01 -13.79 -43.07
N TYR A 242 -16.17 -13.43 -42.10
CA TYR A 242 -16.44 -12.35 -41.14
C TYR A 242 -15.98 -10.95 -41.61
N GLY A 243 -15.36 -10.82 -42.79
CA GLY A 243 -14.80 -9.56 -43.28
C GLY A 243 -13.61 -9.03 -42.46
N TRP A 244 -12.86 -9.96 -41.85
CA TRP A 244 -11.65 -9.72 -41.07
C TRP A 244 -10.40 -10.02 -41.92
N ALA A 245 -9.28 -9.40 -41.55
CA ALA A 245 -7.96 -9.74 -42.04
C ALA A 245 -7.13 -10.15 -40.83
N ASN A 246 -6.41 -11.27 -40.96
CA ASN A 246 -5.37 -11.71 -40.02
C ASN A 246 -5.80 -11.74 -38.53
N MET A 247 -7.08 -11.97 -38.26
CA MET A 247 -7.66 -11.89 -36.92
C MET A 247 -7.66 -13.26 -36.22
N PRO A 248 -7.06 -13.39 -35.02
CA PRO A 248 -7.08 -14.62 -34.23
C PRO A 248 -8.51 -15.10 -33.91
N LEU A 249 -8.67 -16.43 -33.86
CA LEU A 249 -9.95 -17.13 -33.77
C LEU A 249 -10.06 -17.97 -32.50
N ARG A 250 -11.26 -18.03 -31.90
CA ARG A 250 -11.55 -18.92 -30.77
C ARG A 250 -11.69 -20.38 -31.23
N ALA A 251 -11.44 -21.34 -30.34
CA ALA A 251 -11.67 -22.77 -30.62
C ALA A 251 -13.09 -23.05 -31.14
N GLU A 252 -14.12 -22.42 -30.56
CA GLU A 252 -15.52 -22.56 -31.01
C GLU A 252 -15.76 -22.04 -32.45
N GLU A 253 -15.01 -21.03 -32.90
CA GLU A 253 -15.11 -20.55 -34.28
C GLU A 253 -14.48 -21.53 -35.27
N LEU A 254 -13.34 -22.14 -34.89
CA LEU A 254 -12.70 -23.21 -35.64
C LEU A 254 -13.57 -24.47 -35.69
N LYS A 255 -14.19 -24.87 -34.57
CA LYS A 255 -15.15 -25.98 -34.46
C LYS A 255 -16.37 -25.77 -35.35
N LYS A 256 -16.95 -24.56 -35.32
CA LYS A 256 -18.05 -24.15 -36.22
C LYS A 256 -17.60 -24.17 -37.68
N GLY A 257 -16.41 -23.67 -37.99
CA GLY A 257 -15.83 -23.67 -39.33
C GLY A 257 -15.59 -25.08 -39.87
N LEU A 258 -15.01 -25.99 -39.08
CA LEU A 258 -14.81 -27.39 -39.45
C LEU A 258 -16.15 -28.05 -39.80
N ARG A 259 -17.19 -27.82 -38.98
CA ARG A 259 -18.55 -28.34 -39.21
C ARG A 259 -19.19 -27.77 -40.47
N THR A 260 -19.00 -26.49 -40.81
CA THR A 260 -19.71 -25.86 -41.94
C THR A 260 -18.95 -25.87 -43.26
N LYS A 261 -17.60 -25.94 -43.23
CA LYS A 261 -16.74 -25.83 -44.42
C LYS A 261 -16.09 -27.14 -44.82
N LEU A 262 -15.88 -28.08 -43.90
CA LEU A 262 -15.32 -29.40 -44.23
C LEU A 262 -16.42 -30.47 -44.25
N THR A 263 -16.47 -31.21 -45.35
CA THR A 263 -17.34 -32.38 -45.49
C THR A 263 -16.51 -33.64 -45.67
N TYR A 264 -17.03 -34.76 -45.17
CA TYR A 264 -16.50 -36.09 -45.40
C TYR A 264 -17.63 -36.96 -45.95
N MET A 265 -17.43 -37.56 -47.13
CA MET A 265 -18.47 -38.31 -47.87
C MET A 265 -19.81 -37.54 -47.98
N GLY A 266 -19.74 -36.23 -48.25
CA GLY A 266 -20.90 -35.35 -48.38
C GLY A 266 -21.54 -34.91 -47.06
N LYS A 267 -21.09 -35.40 -45.90
CA LYS A 267 -21.63 -35.03 -44.58
C LYS A 267 -20.75 -33.99 -43.86
N PRO A 268 -21.34 -33.00 -43.14
CA PRO A 268 -20.62 -32.09 -42.24
C PRO A 268 -19.70 -32.81 -41.25
N LEU A 269 -18.45 -32.35 -41.10
CA LEU A 269 -17.52 -32.93 -40.13
C LEU A 269 -17.74 -32.35 -38.73
N VAL A 270 -18.38 -33.12 -37.85
CA VAL A 270 -18.55 -32.74 -36.44
C VAL A 270 -17.33 -33.19 -35.64
N ILE A 271 -16.74 -32.26 -34.89
CA ILE A 271 -15.58 -32.50 -34.02
C ILE A 271 -15.91 -32.12 -32.58
N GLY A 272 -15.44 -32.92 -31.62
CA GLY A 272 -15.48 -32.61 -30.19
C GLY A 272 -14.19 -31.91 -29.75
N ASP A 273 -14.24 -31.22 -28.62
CA ASP A 273 -13.20 -30.26 -28.19
C ASP A 273 -11.81 -30.89 -28.05
N TYR A 274 -11.72 -32.03 -27.36
CA TYR A 274 -10.47 -32.82 -27.24
C TYR A 274 -9.81 -33.14 -28.60
N ASN A 275 -10.60 -33.43 -29.64
CA ASN A 275 -10.06 -33.74 -30.97
C ASN A 275 -9.60 -32.48 -31.71
N LEU A 276 -10.24 -31.32 -31.46
CA LEU A 276 -9.81 -30.04 -32.01
C LEU A 276 -8.52 -29.56 -31.35
N GLU A 277 -8.46 -29.57 -30.01
CA GLU A 277 -7.26 -29.27 -29.23
C GLU A 277 -6.06 -30.10 -29.71
N ARG A 278 -6.23 -31.43 -29.81
CA ARG A 278 -5.19 -32.34 -30.31
C ARG A 278 -4.73 -32.02 -31.75
N ILE A 279 -5.59 -31.49 -32.61
CA ILE A 279 -5.19 -31.04 -33.96
C ILE A 279 -4.39 -29.74 -33.85
N LEU A 280 -4.82 -28.80 -33.02
CA LEU A 280 -4.14 -27.52 -32.81
C LEU A 280 -2.76 -27.72 -32.18
N ASP A 281 -2.63 -28.59 -31.16
CA ASP A 281 -1.35 -28.96 -30.55
C ASP A 281 -0.33 -29.45 -31.59
N VAL A 282 -0.76 -30.29 -32.54
CA VAL A 282 0.11 -30.81 -33.62
C VAL A 282 0.51 -29.71 -34.62
N LEU A 283 -0.29 -28.65 -34.77
CA LEU A 283 0.05 -27.48 -35.59
C LEU A 283 0.93 -26.47 -34.85
N MET A 284 0.72 -26.30 -33.54
CA MET A 284 1.55 -25.48 -32.64
C MET A 284 2.95 -26.06 -32.47
N ALA A 285 3.07 -27.37 -32.24
CA ALA A 285 4.35 -28.08 -32.21
C ALA A 285 5.14 -27.96 -33.54
N LYS A 286 4.47 -27.61 -34.64
CA LYS A 286 5.05 -27.38 -35.97
C LYS A 286 5.22 -25.89 -36.32
N LYS A 287 4.96 -24.97 -35.37
CA LYS A 287 5.05 -23.50 -35.54
C LYS A 287 4.28 -22.99 -36.76
N GLN A 288 3.03 -23.46 -36.90
CA GLN A 288 2.14 -23.05 -37.99
C GLN A 288 0.87 -22.35 -37.49
N VAL A 289 0.45 -22.75 -36.30
CA VAL A 289 -0.55 -22.08 -35.49
C VAL A 289 0.16 -21.67 -34.21
N GLU A 290 -0.21 -20.53 -33.66
CA GLU A 290 0.18 -20.12 -32.31
C GLU A 290 -1.09 -19.72 -31.54
N GLU A 291 -1.04 -19.83 -30.22
CA GLU A 291 -2.13 -19.50 -29.30
C GLU A 291 -1.68 -18.38 -28.38
N HIS A 292 -2.55 -17.38 -28.17
CA HIS A 292 -2.38 -16.35 -27.16
C HIS A 292 -3.74 -15.81 -26.73
N LEU A 293 -3.96 -15.65 -25.42
CA LEU A 293 -5.23 -15.21 -24.83
C LEU A 293 -6.45 -16.08 -25.22
N GLN A 294 -6.26 -17.39 -25.40
CA GLN A 294 -7.26 -18.36 -25.88
C GLN A 294 -7.72 -18.14 -27.34
N TYR A 295 -6.94 -17.38 -28.12
CA TYR A 295 -7.13 -17.22 -29.56
C TYR A 295 -6.01 -17.87 -30.33
N TYR A 296 -6.38 -18.64 -31.35
CA TYR A 296 -5.47 -19.30 -32.29
C TYR A 296 -5.28 -18.43 -33.54
N SER A 297 -4.05 -18.30 -33.99
CA SER A 297 -3.66 -17.55 -35.19
C SER A 297 -2.78 -18.42 -36.08
N LEU A 298 -2.77 -18.17 -37.38
CA LEU A 298 -1.66 -18.64 -38.22
C LEU A 298 -0.40 -17.83 -37.87
N THR A 299 0.75 -18.50 -37.79
CA THR A 299 2.04 -17.85 -37.48
C THR A 299 2.43 -16.81 -38.54
N GLU A 300 2.02 -17.02 -39.79
CA GLU A 300 2.30 -16.12 -40.92
C GLU A 300 1.57 -14.76 -40.85
N TRP A 301 0.44 -14.68 -40.13
CA TRP A 301 -0.34 -13.44 -40.00
C TRP A 301 0.40 -12.33 -39.23
N ALA A 302 1.06 -12.70 -38.14
CA ALA A 302 1.89 -11.78 -37.35
C ALA A 302 3.02 -11.18 -38.21
N ALA A 303 3.69 -12.03 -39.00
CA ALA A 303 4.75 -11.61 -39.91
C ALA A 303 4.23 -10.72 -41.05
N ALA A 304 3.04 -11.00 -41.60
CA ALA A 304 2.44 -10.23 -42.69
C ALA A 304 2.04 -8.80 -42.28
N ASP A 305 1.48 -8.63 -41.08
CA ASP A 305 1.03 -7.32 -40.58
C ASP A 305 2.15 -6.52 -39.89
N GLY A 306 3.34 -7.11 -39.68
CA GLY A 306 4.41 -6.51 -38.89
C GLY A 306 4.02 -6.31 -37.43
N LYS A 307 3.17 -7.19 -36.88
CA LYS A 307 2.62 -7.14 -35.52
C LYS A 307 2.93 -8.43 -34.79
N SER A 308 3.09 -8.37 -33.47
CA SER A 308 3.14 -9.60 -32.67
C SER A 308 1.77 -10.29 -32.63
N LEU A 309 1.77 -11.60 -32.38
CA LEU A 309 0.56 -12.34 -32.03
C LEU A 309 -0.17 -11.70 -30.83
N ARG A 310 0.59 -11.24 -29.84
CA ARG A 310 0.10 -10.55 -28.65
C ARG A 310 -0.74 -9.32 -29.01
N PHE A 311 -0.26 -8.48 -29.91
CA PHE A 311 -0.97 -7.30 -30.42
C PHE A 311 -2.29 -7.70 -31.11
N LEU A 312 -2.24 -8.70 -32.00
CA LEU A 312 -3.42 -9.20 -32.72
C LEU A 312 -4.48 -9.78 -31.76
N SER A 313 -4.05 -10.56 -30.76
CA SER A 313 -4.94 -11.16 -29.75
C SER A 313 -5.53 -10.12 -28.80
N MET A 314 -4.80 -9.08 -28.39
CA MET A 314 -5.35 -7.95 -27.64
C MET A 314 -6.40 -7.18 -28.45
N GLY A 315 -6.13 -6.92 -29.74
CA GLY A 315 -7.10 -6.29 -30.65
C GLY A 315 -8.37 -7.12 -30.83
N ARG A 316 -8.23 -8.45 -30.90
CA ARG A 316 -9.35 -9.39 -30.93
C ARG A 316 -10.15 -9.41 -29.62
N ALA A 317 -9.47 -9.42 -28.47
CA ALA A 317 -10.14 -9.36 -27.17
C ALA A 317 -10.96 -8.07 -27.00
N MET A 318 -10.41 -6.91 -27.36
CA MET A 318 -11.14 -5.64 -27.35
C MET A 318 -12.32 -5.63 -28.33
N ARG A 319 -12.16 -6.19 -29.53
CA ARG A 319 -13.26 -6.39 -30.47
C ARG A 319 -14.40 -7.18 -29.81
N ASP A 320 -14.10 -8.27 -29.11
CA ASP A 320 -15.10 -9.13 -28.48
C ASP A 320 -15.82 -8.42 -27.33
N ILE A 321 -15.10 -7.65 -26.52
CA ILE A 321 -15.68 -6.76 -25.49
C ILE A 321 -16.60 -5.71 -26.13
N CYS A 322 -16.18 -5.08 -27.24
CA CYS A 322 -16.99 -4.09 -27.93
C CYS A 322 -18.26 -4.69 -28.54
N LEU A 323 -18.19 -5.90 -29.10
CA LEU A 323 -19.36 -6.62 -29.62
C LEU A 323 -20.30 -7.04 -28.49
N LYS A 324 -19.78 -7.60 -27.38
CA LYS A 324 -20.53 -7.96 -26.16
C LYS A 324 -21.35 -6.79 -25.62
N TYR A 325 -20.80 -5.56 -25.65
CA TYR A 325 -21.48 -4.35 -25.19
C TYR A 325 -22.05 -3.45 -26.28
N ILE A 326 -22.07 -3.88 -27.55
CA ILE A 326 -22.60 -3.08 -28.68
C ILE A 326 -22.00 -1.66 -28.73
N ILE A 327 -20.69 -1.57 -28.47
CA ILE A 327 -19.89 -0.34 -28.58
C ILE A 327 -19.48 -0.18 -30.05
N LYS A 328 -19.54 1.03 -30.60
CA LYS A 328 -19.04 1.30 -31.95
C LYS A 328 -17.52 1.44 -31.90
N PHE A 329 -16.81 0.76 -32.79
CA PHE A 329 -15.35 0.77 -32.85
C PHE A 329 -14.82 0.79 -34.29
N THR A 330 -13.62 1.33 -34.50
CA THR A 330 -12.91 1.27 -35.79
C THR A 330 -12.20 -0.07 -35.98
N LYS A 331 -11.96 -0.49 -37.24
CA LYS A 331 -11.00 -1.57 -37.50
C LYS A 331 -9.63 -1.16 -36.96
N GLY A 332 -8.89 -2.11 -36.39
CA GLY A 332 -7.63 -1.84 -35.72
C GLY A 332 -6.48 -1.55 -36.68
N GLY A 333 -5.48 -0.78 -36.23
CA GLY A 333 -4.16 -0.68 -36.88
C GLY A 333 -4.02 0.34 -38.01
N GLY A 334 -4.99 1.23 -38.22
CA GLY A 334 -5.01 2.18 -39.36
C GLY A 334 -4.62 3.64 -39.07
N ASN A 335 -4.14 3.98 -37.87
CA ASN A 335 -3.79 5.36 -37.49
C ASN A 335 -2.50 5.39 -36.68
N ASP A 336 -1.59 6.32 -36.99
CA ASP A 336 -0.32 6.50 -36.25
C ASP A 336 -0.53 6.83 -34.77
N SER A 337 -1.69 7.37 -34.41
CA SER A 337 -1.99 7.96 -33.10
C SER A 337 -2.79 7.03 -32.19
N TYR A 338 -3.48 6.01 -32.72
CA TYR A 338 -4.21 5.02 -31.92
C TYR A 338 -4.38 3.70 -32.69
N ASP A 339 -4.40 2.58 -31.97
CA ASP A 339 -4.64 1.27 -32.59
C ASP A 339 -6.13 1.03 -32.85
N MET A 340 -7.03 1.48 -31.96
CA MET A 340 -8.48 1.37 -32.12
C MET A 340 -9.19 2.58 -31.48
N MET A 341 -10.25 3.10 -32.10
CA MET A 341 -11.12 4.13 -31.52
C MET A 341 -12.47 3.53 -31.15
N LEU A 342 -12.98 3.88 -29.96
CA LEU A 342 -14.28 3.46 -29.41
C LEU A 342 -15.20 4.67 -29.25
N VAL A 343 -16.51 4.47 -29.41
CA VAL A 343 -17.54 5.48 -29.11
C VAL A 343 -18.51 4.92 -28.07
N VAL A 344 -18.45 5.47 -26.86
CA VAL A 344 -19.22 5.01 -25.69
C VAL A 344 -20.20 6.10 -25.25
N GLY A 345 -21.41 6.04 -25.80
CA GLY A 345 -22.41 7.11 -25.64
C GLY A 345 -21.99 8.35 -26.42
N LYS A 346 -21.66 9.44 -25.71
CA LYS A 346 -21.13 10.69 -26.30
C LYS A 346 -19.61 10.82 -26.19
N GLU A 347 -18.92 9.90 -25.51
CA GLU A 347 -17.46 9.94 -25.36
C GLU A 347 -16.77 9.14 -26.46
N ILE A 348 -15.67 9.70 -26.97
CA ILE A 348 -14.73 9.02 -27.86
C ILE A 348 -13.51 8.62 -27.02
N MET A 349 -13.10 7.35 -27.14
CA MET A 349 -11.95 6.80 -26.42
C MET A 349 -10.95 6.19 -27.42
N CYS A 350 -9.65 6.44 -27.21
CA CYS A 350 -8.57 5.94 -28.08
C CYS A 350 -7.80 4.82 -27.38
N VAL A 351 -7.87 3.60 -27.89
CA VAL A 351 -7.16 2.43 -27.36
C VAL A 351 -5.83 2.25 -28.09
N ASN A 352 -4.76 2.02 -27.33
CA ASN A 352 -3.46 1.56 -27.81
C ASN A 352 -3.11 0.26 -27.10
N PHE A 353 -2.45 -0.69 -27.78
CA PHE A 353 -2.11 -1.99 -27.23
C PHE A 353 -0.64 -2.04 -26.79
N PHE A 354 -0.38 -2.39 -25.52
CA PHE A 354 0.98 -2.52 -25.00
C PHE A 354 1.60 -3.87 -25.36
N ASP A 355 2.38 -3.88 -26.44
CA ASP A 355 3.03 -5.08 -26.94
C ASP A 355 4.36 -5.38 -26.22
N SER A 356 5.34 -4.48 -26.30
CA SER A 356 6.66 -4.64 -25.67
C SER A 356 7.48 -3.35 -25.58
N ASP A 357 7.29 -2.41 -26.51
CA ASP A 357 8.02 -1.15 -26.59
C ASP A 357 7.26 0.04 -25.93
N TYR A 358 8.02 0.93 -25.31
CA TYR A 358 7.57 2.21 -24.77
C TYR A 358 7.29 3.26 -25.87
N GLY A 359 7.61 2.98 -27.13
CA GLY A 359 7.19 3.76 -28.31
C GLY A 359 5.69 4.01 -28.47
N VAL A 360 4.84 3.37 -27.64
CA VAL A 360 3.40 3.69 -27.50
C VAL A 360 3.14 4.97 -26.72
N ILE A 361 4.05 5.43 -25.85
CA ILE A 361 3.85 6.60 -24.98
C ILE A 361 3.63 7.91 -25.77
N PRO A 362 4.44 8.24 -26.80
CA PRO A 362 4.18 9.42 -27.62
C PRO A 362 2.79 9.41 -28.28
N LYS A 363 2.30 8.24 -28.69
CA LYS A 363 0.95 8.08 -29.30
C LYS A 363 -0.16 8.38 -28.29
N LEU A 364 -0.05 7.82 -27.08
CA LEU A 364 -0.99 8.06 -25.98
C LEU A 364 -1.08 9.53 -25.61
N LEU A 365 0.08 10.19 -25.48
CA LEU A 365 0.16 11.60 -25.10
C LEU A 365 -0.45 12.51 -26.18
N LYS A 366 -0.18 12.24 -27.46
CA LYS A 366 -0.68 13.03 -28.61
C LYS A 366 -2.20 13.21 -28.59
N ASN A 367 -2.97 12.17 -28.24
CA ASN A 367 -4.44 12.23 -28.23
C ASN A 367 -5.03 12.61 -26.86
N SER A 368 -4.23 12.61 -25.79
CA SER A 368 -4.72 12.74 -24.40
C SER A 368 -5.36 14.10 -24.06
N HIS A 369 -5.25 15.08 -24.95
CA HIS A 369 -5.89 16.39 -24.85
C HIS A 369 -7.35 16.37 -25.33
N ASP A 370 -7.64 15.67 -26.44
CA ASP A 370 -8.94 15.69 -27.11
C ASP A 370 -9.82 14.50 -26.71
N TYR A 371 -9.19 13.36 -26.40
CA TYR A 371 -9.87 12.08 -26.14
C TYR A 371 -9.33 11.39 -24.89
N ARG A 372 -10.18 10.58 -24.26
CA ARG A 372 -9.75 9.69 -23.18
C ARG A 372 -9.01 8.49 -23.80
N SER A 373 -7.71 8.39 -23.54
CA SER A 373 -6.89 7.29 -24.04
C SER A 373 -6.91 6.10 -23.09
N ILE A 374 -6.87 4.88 -23.64
CA ILE A 374 -6.69 3.63 -22.89
C ILE A 374 -5.39 3.00 -23.40
N LEU A 375 -4.42 2.78 -22.53
CA LEU A 375 -3.35 1.82 -22.77
C LEU A 375 -3.81 0.47 -22.25
N LEU A 376 -3.98 -0.47 -23.15
CA LEU A 376 -4.41 -1.82 -22.84
C LEU A 376 -3.20 -2.73 -22.64
N PHE A 377 -3.22 -3.49 -21.55
CA PHE A 377 -2.28 -4.55 -21.25
C PHE A 377 -3.00 -5.90 -21.38
N GLU A 378 -2.26 -6.93 -21.79
CA GLU A 378 -2.72 -8.32 -21.72
C GLU A 378 -3.16 -8.68 -20.29
N ASP A 379 -2.25 -8.45 -19.34
CA ASP A 379 -2.31 -9.00 -17.99
C ASP A 379 -1.79 -7.99 -16.94
N ARG A 380 -2.00 -8.32 -15.66
CA ARG A 380 -1.63 -7.46 -14.52
C ARG A 380 -0.11 -7.36 -14.31
N TRP A 381 0.67 -8.40 -14.62
CA TRP A 381 2.13 -8.36 -14.49
C TRP A 381 2.73 -7.39 -15.52
N SER A 382 2.28 -7.44 -16.77
CA SER A 382 2.69 -6.50 -17.82
C SER A 382 2.32 -5.06 -17.49
N LYS A 383 1.12 -4.83 -16.95
CA LYS A 383 0.69 -3.53 -16.42
C LYS A 383 1.58 -3.04 -15.28
N ASN A 384 1.88 -3.90 -14.29
CA ASN A 384 2.71 -3.54 -13.14
C ASN A 384 4.15 -3.22 -13.55
N ARG A 385 4.75 -4.02 -14.44
CA ARG A 385 6.10 -3.78 -14.97
C ARG A 385 6.20 -2.46 -15.73
N PHE A 386 5.14 -2.06 -16.43
CA PHE A 386 5.07 -0.73 -17.05
C PHE A 386 4.94 0.38 -15.99
N MET A 387 4.15 0.16 -14.93
CA MET A 387 3.99 1.10 -13.81
C MET A 387 5.28 1.29 -13.00
N GLU A 388 6.20 0.32 -12.96
CA GLU A 388 7.54 0.52 -12.37
C GLU A 388 8.34 1.63 -13.07
N GLN A 389 8.06 1.88 -14.35
CA GLN A 389 8.62 3.00 -15.14
C GLN A 389 7.91 4.34 -14.93
N PHE A 390 6.94 4.37 -14.00
CA PHE A 390 6.78 5.58 -13.18
C PHE A 390 8.05 5.75 -12.31
N ASN A 391 8.08 6.66 -11.34
CA ASN A 391 9.33 7.17 -10.74
C ASN A 391 10.21 7.95 -11.75
N SER A 392 10.57 7.38 -12.92
CA SER A 392 11.34 7.97 -14.02
C SER A 392 11.06 9.45 -14.27
N THR A 393 12.12 10.24 -14.40
CA THR A 393 12.09 11.70 -14.55
C THR A 393 12.02 12.18 -16.00
N GLN A 394 11.97 11.26 -16.98
CA GLN A 394 11.78 11.62 -18.39
C GLN A 394 10.46 12.37 -18.61
N LYS A 395 10.50 13.39 -19.48
CA LYS A 395 9.40 14.34 -19.70
C LYS A 395 8.10 13.63 -20.10
N GLU A 396 8.20 12.66 -20.99
CA GLU A 396 7.11 11.85 -21.51
C GLU A 396 6.45 11.03 -20.39
N MET A 397 7.26 10.45 -19.49
CA MET A 397 6.76 9.72 -18.31
C MET A 397 6.13 10.63 -17.26
N VAL A 398 6.68 11.84 -17.05
CA VAL A 398 6.04 12.85 -16.18
C VAL A 398 4.68 13.28 -16.76
N MET A 399 4.59 13.54 -18.06
CA MET A 399 3.32 13.85 -18.73
C MET A 399 2.33 12.68 -18.70
N LEU A 400 2.80 11.43 -18.80
CA LEU A 400 1.98 10.24 -18.68
C LEU A 400 1.38 10.09 -17.27
N LYS A 401 2.21 10.23 -16.22
CA LYS A 401 1.77 10.24 -14.81
C LYS A 401 0.67 11.28 -14.57
N ILE A 402 0.88 12.51 -15.04
CA ILE A 402 -0.06 13.62 -14.89
C ILE A 402 -1.40 13.29 -15.58
N ASN A 403 -1.38 12.88 -16.84
CA ASN A 403 -2.60 12.54 -17.57
C ASN A 403 -3.30 11.28 -17.03
N HIS A 404 -2.56 10.36 -16.40
CA HIS A 404 -3.12 9.22 -15.70
C HIS A 404 -3.85 9.64 -14.42
N GLN A 405 -3.23 10.47 -13.57
CA GLN A 405 -3.84 11.02 -12.36
C GLN A 405 -5.10 11.83 -12.65
N TYR A 406 -5.14 12.59 -13.75
CA TYR A 406 -6.33 13.33 -14.20
C TYR A 406 -7.37 12.46 -14.94
N GLY A 407 -7.20 11.13 -15.03
CA GLY A 407 -8.18 10.23 -15.66
C GLY A 407 -8.35 10.42 -17.18
N ARG A 408 -7.38 11.04 -17.84
CA ARG A 408 -7.29 11.21 -19.30
C ARG A 408 -6.65 10.00 -19.97
N ILE A 409 -5.68 9.37 -19.31
CA ILE A 409 -5.06 8.11 -19.74
C ILE A 409 -5.40 7.02 -18.73
N LEU A 410 -6.17 6.03 -19.16
CA LEU A 410 -6.48 4.83 -18.38
C LEU A 410 -5.48 3.73 -18.70
N LEU A 411 -5.01 3.04 -17.67
CA LEU A 411 -4.08 1.91 -17.78
C LEU A 411 -4.82 0.66 -17.34
N LEU A 412 -5.29 -0.14 -18.28
CA LEU A 412 -6.24 -1.24 -18.04
C LEU A 412 -5.71 -2.57 -18.60
N THR A 413 -5.89 -3.67 -17.89
CA THR A 413 -5.79 -5.00 -18.49
C THR A 413 -7.01 -5.31 -19.37
N VAL A 414 -6.97 -6.38 -20.17
CA VAL A 414 -8.15 -6.88 -20.93
C VAL A 414 -9.36 -7.09 -20.00
N ASP A 415 -9.17 -7.74 -18.85
CA ASP A 415 -10.24 -7.98 -17.86
C ASP A 415 -10.76 -6.69 -17.21
N GLU A 416 -9.87 -5.74 -16.92
CA GLU A 416 -10.25 -4.44 -16.36
C GLU A 416 -11.01 -3.60 -17.39
N ALA A 417 -10.67 -3.71 -18.68
CA ALA A 417 -11.39 -3.06 -19.78
C ALA A 417 -12.79 -3.66 -19.99
N ASP A 418 -12.96 -4.98 -19.88
CA ASP A 418 -14.28 -5.63 -19.92
C ASP A 418 -15.19 -5.10 -18.80
N LYS A 419 -14.67 -5.01 -17.57
CA LYS A 419 -15.40 -4.46 -16.41
C LYS A 419 -15.72 -2.98 -16.59
N PHE A 420 -14.72 -2.15 -16.89
CA PHE A 420 -14.88 -0.71 -17.08
C PHE A 420 -15.92 -0.38 -18.16
N LEU A 421 -15.86 -1.03 -19.32
CA LEU A 421 -16.83 -0.80 -20.40
C LEU A 421 -18.24 -1.31 -20.06
N SER A 422 -18.36 -2.35 -19.24
CA SER A 422 -19.66 -2.80 -18.69
C SER A 422 -20.29 -1.76 -17.77
N GLU A 423 -19.49 -1.15 -16.89
CA GLU A 423 -19.91 -0.16 -15.90
C GLU A 423 -20.30 1.16 -16.58
N VAL A 424 -19.45 1.69 -17.47
CA VAL A 424 -19.72 2.95 -18.18
C VAL A 424 -20.96 2.85 -19.07
N LYS A 425 -21.28 1.66 -19.59
CA LYS A 425 -22.55 1.40 -20.28
C LYS A 425 -23.72 1.25 -19.29
N GLY A 426 -23.51 0.58 -18.15
CA GLY A 426 -24.51 0.38 -17.10
C GLY A 426 -25.00 1.67 -16.47
N MET A 427 -24.10 2.63 -16.20
CA MET A 427 -24.41 3.96 -15.64
C MET A 427 -25.10 4.92 -16.64
N ARG A 428 -25.33 4.49 -17.90
CA ARG A 428 -25.91 5.31 -18.97
C ARG A 428 -27.22 4.72 -19.53
N LYS A 429 -27.86 3.82 -18.77
CA LYS A 429 -29.30 3.54 -18.85
C LYS A 429 -30.03 4.39 -17.84
#